data_AF-A0A810PNZ6-F1
#
_entry.id   AF-A0A810PNZ6-F1
#
_cell.length_a   1.000
_cell.length_b   1.000
_cell.length_c   1.000
_cell.angle_alpha   90.00
_cell.angle_beta   90.00
_cell.angle_gamma   90.00
#
_symmetry.space_group_name_H-M   'P 1'
#
loop_
_entity.id
_entity.type
_entity.pdbx_description
1 polymer ?
#
loop_
_entity_poly.entity_id
_entity_poly.type
_entity_poly.pdbx_seq_one_letter_code
_entity_poly.pdbx_strand_id
1 'polypeptide(L)'
;MLLAIIQVESGGTAEDVMQSSESLGLPPNSLDTESSIKQGCKYFASLLSSCKNQGIDDLNVAIQSYNYGGGYVGYVAGKGKKHTFNLAESFAREKSGGKKVTYTNPIAVAKNGGWRYGYGNMFYVEVVNQYLAVPQVSGELAQKVMNEALKYQGWKYVYGGSNPNTSFDCSGLTQWCYGKAGISLPRTAQAQYDATQHLPLSQAKARRFGVFPFHL
;
A
#
# COMPACT_ATOMS: atom_id res chain seq x y z
N MET A 1 3.77 3.96 1.41
CA MET A 1 3.42 3.84 2.86
C MET A 1 1.93 3.80 3.08
N LEU A 2 1.17 4.88 2.82
CA LEU A 2 -0.27 4.94 3.12
C LEU A 2 -1.09 3.85 2.41
N LEU A 3 -0.77 3.52 1.15
CA LEU A 3 -1.40 2.39 0.44
C LEU A 3 -1.10 1.03 1.09
N ALA A 4 0.11 0.85 1.65
CA ALA A 4 0.44 -0.37 2.40
C ALA A 4 -0.35 -0.46 3.70
N ILE A 5 -0.58 0.68 4.38
CA ILE A 5 -1.47 0.75 5.54
C ILE A 5 -2.90 0.36 5.13
N ILE A 6 -3.49 0.97 4.08
CA ILE A 6 -4.82 0.60 3.58
C ILE A 6 -4.91 -0.91 3.27
N GLN A 7 -3.89 -1.45 2.60
CA GLN A 7 -3.84 -2.87 2.26
C GLN A 7 -3.85 -3.79 3.50
N VAL A 8 -3.19 -3.37 4.58
CA VAL A 8 -3.15 -4.12 5.85
C VAL A 8 -4.43 -3.94 6.67
N GLU A 9 -5.01 -2.74 6.68
CA GLU A 9 -6.19 -2.41 7.48
C GLU A 9 -7.48 -2.99 6.90
N SER A 10 -7.67 -2.87 5.59
CA SER A 10 -8.95 -3.23 4.95
C SER A 10 -8.81 -3.98 3.63
N GLY A 11 -7.59 -4.13 3.11
CA GLY A 11 -7.39 -4.60 1.72
C GLY A 11 -7.99 -3.67 0.66
N GLY A 12 -8.41 -2.46 1.05
CA GLY A 12 -9.13 -1.52 0.18
C GLY A 12 -10.61 -1.85 -0.03
N THR A 13 -11.20 -2.75 0.77
CA THR A 13 -12.60 -3.20 0.57
C THR A 13 -13.60 -2.65 1.59
N ALA A 14 -13.14 -2.13 2.72
CA ALA A 14 -14.02 -1.50 3.72
C ALA A 14 -14.29 -0.03 3.35
N GLU A 15 -15.42 0.52 3.78
CA GLU A 15 -15.74 1.94 3.55
C GLU A 15 -14.75 2.86 4.29
N ASP A 16 -14.48 2.56 5.58
CA ASP A 16 -13.34 3.12 6.32
C ASP A 16 -12.03 2.41 5.92
N VAL A 17 -11.57 2.70 4.70
CA VAL A 17 -10.42 2.04 4.05
C VAL A 17 -9.12 2.08 4.85
N MET A 18 -8.93 3.12 5.69
CA MET A 18 -7.75 3.29 6.54
C MET A 18 -7.97 2.83 7.99
N GLN A 19 -9.15 2.31 8.34
CA GLN A 19 -9.56 1.99 9.73
C GLN A 19 -9.16 3.11 10.70
N SER A 20 -9.57 4.34 10.35
CA SER A 20 -9.09 5.56 11.00
C SER A 20 -10.13 6.20 11.92
N SER A 21 -11.34 5.64 12.01
CA SER A 21 -12.42 6.12 12.87
C SER A 21 -11.99 6.23 14.34
N GLU A 22 -11.34 5.20 14.87
CA GLU A 22 -10.90 5.15 16.27
C GLU A 22 -9.85 6.22 16.60
N SER A 23 -9.09 6.68 15.60
CA SER A 23 -8.13 7.79 15.79
C SER A 23 -8.81 9.14 16.07
N LEU A 24 -10.12 9.25 15.76
CA LEU A 24 -10.99 10.37 16.11
C LEU A 24 -11.84 10.10 17.36
N GLY A 25 -11.70 8.94 17.99
CA GLY A 25 -12.57 8.52 19.10
C GLY A 25 -13.98 8.14 18.64
N LEU A 26 -14.17 7.86 17.35
CA LEU A 26 -15.44 7.34 16.81
C LEU A 26 -15.50 5.81 16.98
N PRO A 27 -16.72 5.22 16.94
CA PRO A 27 -16.86 3.77 16.81
C PRO A 27 -16.15 3.24 15.55
N PRO A 28 -15.71 1.97 15.53
CA PRO A 28 -15.08 1.37 14.35
C PRO A 28 -15.97 1.48 13.10
N ASN A 29 -15.37 1.75 11.93
CA ASN A 29 -16.07 1.87 10.63
C ASN A 29 -17.13 2.99 10.57
N SER A 30 -16.88 4.14 11.18
CA SER A 30 -17.80 5.29 11.16
C SER A 30 -17.57 6.26 10.01
N LEU A 31 -16.38 6.26 9.40
CA LEU A 31 -16.01 7.20 8.34
C LEU A 31 -16.28 6.64 6.96
N ASP A 32 -16.78 7.50 6.06
CA ASP A 32 -16.76 7.24 4.62
C ASP A 32 -15.32 7.17 4.08
N THR A 33 -15.14 6.69 2.84
CA THR A 33 -13.81 6.49 2.23
C THR A 33 -12.98 7.77 2.12
N GLU A 34 -13.57 8.90 1.76
CA GLU A 34 -12.83 10.16 1.61
C GLU A 34 -12.39 10.69 2.98
N SER A 35 -13.31 10.68 3.95
CA SER A 35 -13.08 11.04 5.34
C SER A 35 -12.03 10.14 5.99
N SER A 36 -12.07 8.84 5.70
CA SER A 36 -11.09 7.85 6.15
C SER A 36 -9.68 8.14 5.64
N ILE A 37 -9.53 8.37 4.33
CA ILE A 37 -8.22 8.71 3.74
C ILE A 37 -7.69 10.02 4.34
N LYS A 38 -8.54 11.05 4.43
CA LYS A 38 -8.18 12.35 5.00
C LYS A 38 -7.71 12.22 6.44
N GLN A 39 -8.46 11.49 7.26
CA GLN A 39 -8.14 11.30 8.67
C GLN A 39 -6.90 10.42 8.85
N GLY A 40 -6.78 9.31 8.13
CA GLY A 40 -5.58 8.46 8.19
C GLY A 40 -4.31 9.19 7.77
N CYS A 41 -4.35 10.02 6.73
CA CYS A 41 -3.23 10.89 6.34
C CYS A 41 -2.86 11.88 7.46
N LYS A 42 -3.86 12.58 8.01
CA LYS A 42 -3.68 13.55 9.10
C LYS A 42 -3.08 12.87 10.35
N TYR A 43 -3.60 11.70 10.70
CA TYR A 43 -3.15 10.95 11.86
C TYR A 43 -1.70 10.49 11.69
N PHE A 44 -1.36 9.86 10.57
CA PHE A 44 0.00 9.42 10.30
C PHE A 44 1.00 10.59 10.27
N ALA A 45 0.63 11.72 9.68
CA ALA A 45 1.45 12.94 9.72
C ALA A 45 1.70 13.41 11.16
N SER A 46 0.70 13.38 12.04
CA SER A 46 0.85 13.75 13.45
C SER A 46 1.79 12.81 14.21
N LEU A 47 1.79 11.52 13.88
CA LEU A 47 2.72 10.52 14.44
C LEU A 47 4.15 10.78 14.00
N LEU A 48 4.37 11.11 12.72
CA LEU A 48 5.69 11.51 12.20
C LEU A 48 6.19 12.77 12.90
N SER A 49 5.34 13.79 13.09
CA SER A 49 5.70 14.99 13.85
C SER A 49 6.03 14.66 15.31
N SER A 50 5.28 13.76 15.95
CA SER A 50 5.57 13.31 17.32
C SER A 50 6.90 12.57 17.42
N CYS A 51 7.24 11.71 16.45
CA CYS A 51 8.54 11.05 16.36
C CYS A 51 9.67 12.08 16.26
N LYS A 52 9.54 13.05 15.34
CA LYS A 52 10.52 14.12 15.15
C LYS A 52 10.73 14.94 16.42
N ASN A 53 9.65 15.32 17.11
CA ASN A 53 9.72 16.08 18.36
C ASN A 53 10.41 15.32 19.49
N GLN A 54 10.44 13.98 19.43
CA GLN A 54 11.13 13.11 20.40
C GLN A 54 12.51 12.66 19.90
N GLY A 55 12.97 13.16 18.75
CA GLY A 55 14.25 12.82 18.15
C GLY A 55 14.32 11.37 17.66
N ILE A 56 13.20 10.82 17.17
CA ILE A 56 13.09 9.49 16.58
C ILE A 56 13.07 9.64 15.06
N ASP A 57 14.10 9.11 14.40
CA ASP A 57 14.21 9.09 12.92
C ASP A 57 13.73 7.77 12.29
N ASP A 58 13.35 6.79 13.11
CA ASP A 58 12.91 5.49 12.65
C ASP A 58 11.42 5.50 12.24
N LEU A 59 11.18 5.42 10.94
CA LEU A 59 9.84 5.38 10.33
C LEU A 59 8.97 4.24 10.89
N ASN A 60 9.58 3.11 11.30
CA ASN A 60 8.83 1.98 11.85
C ASN A 60 8.15 2.31 13.18
N VAL A 61 8.63 3.33 13.90
CA VAL A 61 7.94 3.83 15.11
C VAL A 61 6.60 4.45 14.72
N ALA A 62 6.57 5.31 13.71
CA ALA A 62 5.32 5.90 13.23
C ALA A 62 4.38 4.85 12.63
N ILE A 63 4.90 3.86 11.89
CA ILE A 63 4.11 2.74 11.36
C ILE A 63 3.45 1.97 12.51
N GLN A 64 4.22 1.51 13.50
CA GLN A 64 3.67 0.77 14.63
C GLN A 64 2.70 1.63 15.46
N SER A 65 2.97 2.92 15.60
CA SER A 65 2.10 3.88 16.27
C SER A 65 0.79 4.15 15.53
N TYR A 66 0.68 3.87 14.23
CA TYR A 66 -0.61 3.92 13.55
C TYR A 66 -1.57 2.90 14.17
N ASN A 67 -1.07 1.70 14.45
CA ASN A 67 -1.83 0.61 15.04
C ASN A 67 -1.95 0.69 16.58
N TYR A 68 -0.89 1.12 17.27
CA TYR A 68 -0.84 1.20 18.74
C TYR A 68 -1.24 2.55 19.33
N GLY A 69 -1.40 3.55 18.48
CA GLY A 69 -1.54 4.93 18.86
C GLY A 69 -0.23 5.63 19.26
N GLY A 70 -0.33 6.95 19.44
CA GLY A 70 0.81 7.83 19.73
C GLY A 70 1.56 7.51 21.03
N GLY A 71 0.94 6.79 21.97
CA GLY A 71 1.60 6.34 23.21
C GLY A 71 2.82 5.45 22.96
N TYR A 72 2.86 4.73 21.83
CA TYR A 72 4.01 3.92 21.45
C TYR A 72 5.24 4.78 21.08
N VAL A 73 5.04 5.98 20.54
CA VAL A 73 6.16 6.91 20.26
C VAL A 73 6.91 7.25 21.55
N GLY A 74 6.17 7.63 22.59
CA GLY A 74 6.74 7.90 23.92
C GLY A 74 7.39 6.67 24.56
N TYR A 75 6.80 5.49 24.37
CA TYR A 75 7.36 4.24 24.86
C TYR A 75 8.75 3.94 24.27
N VAL A 76 8.94 4.22 22.98
CA VAL A 76 10.21 3.99 22.24
C VAL A 76 11.22 5.12 22.50
N ALA A 77 10.77 6.36 22.71
CA ALA A 77 11.65 7.51 22.98
C ALA A 77 12.59 7.26 24.17
N GLY A 78 12.09 6.61 25.22
CA GLY A 78 12.88 6.24 26.40
C GLY A 78 13.66 4.91 26.27
N LYS A 79 13.59 4.21 25.14
CA LYS A 79 14.14 2.85 24.96
C LYS A 79 15.02 2.72 23.71
N GLY A 80 15.83 3.74 23.44
CA GLY A 80 16.80 3.73 22.34
C GLY A 80 16.29 4.29 21.01
N LYS A 81 15.08 4.87 20.99
CA LYS A 81 14.55 5.68 19.87
C LYS A 81 14.45 4.94 18.53
N LYS A 82 14.43 3.61 18.56
CA LYS A 82 14.27 2.74 17.39
C LYS A 82 13.22 1.67 17.68
N HIS A 83 12.41 1.38 16.68
CA HIS A 83 11.47 0.27 16.74
C HIS A 83 12.24 -1.06 16.78
N THR A 84 11.75 -1.99 17.59
CA THR A 84 12.11 -3.41 17.48
C THR A 84 10.85 -4.24 17.73
N PHE A 85 10.82 -5.47 17.21
CA PHE A 85 9.74 -6.41 17.49
C PHE A 85 9.55 -6.60 19.01
N ASN A 86 10.64 -6.74 19.77
CA ASN A 86 10.57 -6.95 21.22
C ASN A 86 9.92 -5.76 21.95
N LEU A 87 10.14 -4.53 21.50
CA LEU A 87 9.47 -3.35 22.05
C LEU A 87 7.97 -3.36 21.70
N ALA A 88 7.61 -3.76 20.48
CA ALA A 88 6.22 -3.86 20.06
C ALA A 88 5.47 -4.97 20.82
N GLU A 89 6.11 -6.12 21.03
CA GLU A 89 5.60 -7.23 21.82
C GLU A 89 5.43 -6.85 23.29
N SER A 90 6.43 -6.22 23.90
CA SER A 90 6.39 -5.78 25.30
C SER A 90 5.28 -4.75 25.53
N PHE A 91 5.14 -3.78 24.62
CA PHE A 91 4.08 -2.78 24.69
C PHE A 91 2.68 -3.42 24.65
N ALA A 92 2.43 -4.35 23.72
CA ALA A 92 1.14 -5.04 23.67
C ALA A 92 0.93 -5.98 24.85
N ARG A 93 1.98 -6.62 25.38
CA ARG A 93 1.90 -7.42 26.61
C ARG A 93 1.43 -6.58 27.79
N GLU A 94 2.05 -5.42 28.00
CA GLU A 94 1.69 -4.48 29.07
C GLU A 94 0.24 -3.99 28.90
N LYS A 95 -0.14 -3.57 27.70
CA LYS A 95 -1.48 -3.05 27.40
C LYS A 95 -2.60 -4.10 27.47
N SER A 96 -2.29 -5.36 27.14
CA SER A 96 -3.26 -6.47 27.18
C SER A 96 -3.37 -7.16 28.54
N GLY A 97 -2.54 -6.79 29.51
CA GLY A 97 -2.39 -7.55 30.76
C GLY A 97 -1.89 -8.98 30.54
N GLY A 98 -1.09 -9.19 29.49
CA GLY A 98 -0.55 -10.50 29.12
C GLY A 98 -1.52 -11.45 28.42
N LYS A 99 -2.75 -11.00 28.09
CA LYS A 99 -3.73 -11.83 27.38
C LYS A 99 -3.32 -12.06 25.93
N LYS A 100 -3.30 -13.33 25.51
CA LYS A 100 -2.98 -13.74 24.13
C LYS A 100 -4.27 -14.03 23.35
N VAL A 101 -4.20 -13.82 22.04
CA VAL A 101 -5.25 -14.16 21.07
C VAL A 101 -4.62 -14.89 19.89
N THR A 102 -5.38 -15.81 19.29
CA THR A 102 -4.97 -16.53 18.09
C THR A 102 -4.76 -15.55 16.93
N TYR A 103 -3.68 -15.74 16.18
CA TYR A 103 -3.36 -14.94 15.01
C TYR A 103 -2.61 -15.78 13.98
N THR A 104 -3.34 -16.29 12.99
CA THR A 104 -2.86 -17.27 12.01
C THR A 104 -2.14 -16.66 10.81
N ASN A 105 -1.73 -15.39 10.89
CA ASN A 105 -0.92 -14.79 9.83
C ASN A 105 0.41 -15.58 9.69
N PRO A 106 0.87 -15.89 8.46
CA PRO A 106 2.09 -16.67 8.24
C PRO A 106 3.32 -16.13 8.97
N ILE A 107 3.48 -14.81 9.10
CA ILE A 107 4.57 -14.19 9.86
C ILE A 107 4.49 -14.64 11.33
N ALA A 108 3.32 -14.53 11.95
CA ALA A 108 3.13 -14.90 13.35
C ALA A 108 3.28 -16.41 13.56
N VAL A 109 2.74 -17.23 12.66
CA VAL A 109 2.91 -18.69 12.69
C VAL A 109 4.39 -19.06 12.67
N ALA A 110 5.16 -18.49 11.74
CA ALA A 110 6.60 -18.74 11.65
C ALA A 110 7.38 -18.21 12.86
N LYS A 111 6.96 -17.09 13.46
CA LYS A 111 7.67 -16.44 14.57
C LYS A 111 7.43 -17.13 15.92
N ASN A 112 6.17 -17.45 16.23
CA ASN A 112 5.77 -17.83 17.59
C ASN A 112 4.66 -18.88 17.67
N GLY A 113 4.28 -19.51 16.55
CA GLY A 113 3.22 -20.51 16.51
C GLY A 113 1.82 -19.94 16.29
N GLY A 114 1.68 -18.65 15.97
CA GLY A 114 0.43 -18.07 15.48
C GLY A 114 -0.42 -17.41 16.56
N TRP A 115 0.19 -16.54 17.36
CA TRP A 115 -0.52 -15.75 18.37
C TRP A 115 0.02 -14.32 18.48
N ARG A 116 -0.80 -13.42 19.02
CA ARG A 116 -0.38 -12.07 19.44
C ARG A 116 -0.98 -11.70 20.79
N TYR A 117 -0.46 -10.67 21.43
CA TYR A 117 -1.13 -10.06 22.58
C TYR A 117 -2.43 -9.35 22.15
N GLY A 118 -3.43 -9.35 23.03
CA GLY A 118 -4.78 -8.82 22.78
C GLY A 118 -4.87 -7.29 22.72
N TYR A 119 -3.83 -6.61 22.25
CA TYR A 119 -3.78 -5.17 22.07
C TYR A 119 -3.04 -4.85 20.77
N GLY A 120 -3.73 -4.21 19.83
CA GLY A 120 -3.22 -3.95 18.48
C GLY A 120 -2.61 -5.20 17.82
N ASN A 121 -1.59 -5.00 16.99
CA ASN A 121 -0.85 -6.04 16.31
C ASN A 121 0.67 -5.81 16.44
N MET A 122 1.34 -6.66 17.22
CA MET A 122 2.80 -6.58 17.42
C MET A 122 3.63 -6.92 16.17
N PHE A 123 2.98 -7.48 15.15
CA PHE A 123 3.58 -7.76 13.84
C PHE A 123 3.32 -6.66 12.81
N TYR A 124 2.69 -5.54 13.20
CA TYR A 124 2.16 -4.56 12.25
C TYR A 124 3.22 -4.02 11.28
N VAL A 125 4.41 -3.66 11.78
CA VAL A 125 5.53 -3.22 10.95
C VAL A 125 5.94 -4.29 9.93
N GLU A 126 6.05 -5.54 10.37
CA GLU A 126 6.45 -6.66 9.50
C GLU A 126 5.41 -6.89 8.40
N VAL A 127 4.12 -6.85 8.74
CA VAL A 127 3.00 -7.01 7.81
C VAL A 127 2.92 -5.84 6.82
N VAL A 128 3.06 -4.59 7.27
CA VAL A 128 3.07 -3.40 6.39
C VAL A 128 4.26 -3.44 5.43
N ASN A 129 5.44 -3.82 5.92
CA ASN A 129 6.65 -3.84 5.11
C ASN A 129 6.61 -4.88 3.97
N GLN A 130 5.76 -5.91 4.06
CA GLN A 130 5.52 -6.83 2.93
C GLN A 130 5.06 -6.10 1.66
N TYR A 131 4.28 -5.03 1.82
CA TYR A 131 3.72 -4.24 0.72
C TYR A 131 4.59 -3.06 0.31
N LEU A 132 5.68 -2.80 1.05
CA LEU A 132 6.70 -1.81 0.65
C LEU A 132 7.84 -2.46 -0.14
N ALA A 133 8.06 -3.75 0.06
CA ALA A 133 9.05 -4.55 -0.66
C ALA A 133 8.61 -4.92 -2.09
N VAL A 134 7.46 -4.42 -2.56
CA VAL A 134 7.01 -4.65 -3.95
C VAL A 134 8.11 -4.15 -4.88
N PRO A 135 8.59 -4.99 -5.83
CA PRO A 135 9.56 -4.55 -6.82
C PRO A 135 8.98 -3.30 -7.49
N GLN A 136 9.64 -2.15 -7.31
CA GLN A 136 9.40 -0.99 -8.16
C GLN A 136 9.35 -1.50 -9.60
N VAL A 137 8.38 -1.03 -10.38
CA VAL A 137 8.22 -1.40 -11.80
C VAL A 137 9.58 -1.33 -12.47
N SER A 138 10.23 -2.50 -12.58
CA SER A 138 11.66 -2.51 -12.80
C SER A 138 11.89 -2.41 -14.29
N GLY A 139 12.65 -1.40 -14.72
CA GLY A 139 12.91 -1.11 -16.13
C GLY A 139 12.46 0.30 -16.51
N GLU A 140 13.35 1.05 -17.14
CA GLU A 140 13.12 2.45 -17.53
C GLU A 140 11.84 2.64 -18.36
N LEU A 141 11.58 1.70 -19.27
CA LEU A 141 10.36 1.71 -20.09
C LEU A 141 9.09 1.64 -19.25
N ALA A 142 8.98 0.64 -18.38
CA ALA A 142 7.77 0.44 -17.62
C ALA A 142 7.57 1.55 -16.57
N GLN A 143 8.65 2.11 -16.03
CA GLN A 143 8.55 3.31 -15.20
C GLN A 143 7.99 4.51 -16.00
N LYS A 144 8.47 4.76 -17.24
CA LYS A 144 7.94 5.83 -18.09
C LYS A 144 6.47 5.62 -18.43
N VAL A 145 6.10 4.40 -18.84
CA VAL A 145 4.70 4.04 -19.18
C VAL A 145 3.79 4.21 -17.97
N MET A 146 4.18 3.69 -16.81
CA MET A 146 3.37 3.78 -15.59
C MET A 146 3.27 5.21 -15.06
N ASN A 147 4.36 5.99 -15.10
CA ASN A 147 4.33 7.40 -14.71
C ASN A 147 3.38 8.22 -15.58
N GLU A 148 3.28 7.90 -16.87
CA GLU A 148 2.30 8.53 -17.74
C GLU A 148 0.87 8.03 -17.46
N ALA A 149 0.68 6.71 -17.31
CA ALA A 149 -0.63 6.11 -17.06
C ALA A 149 -1.27 6.57 -15.74
N LEU A 150 -0.48 6.72 -14.68
CA LEU A 150 -0.96 7.15 -13.36
C LEU A 150 -1.58 8.56 -13.36
N LYS A 151 -1.27 9.40 -14.35
CA LYS A 151 -1.91 10.73 -14.53
C LYS A 151 -3.40 10.64 -14.83
N TYR A 152 -3.86 9.49 -15.34
CA TYR A 152 -5.23 9.27 -15.77
C TYR A 152 -5.97 8.29 -14.85
N GLN A 153 -5.39 7.95 -13.68
CA GLN A 153 -6.06 7.11 -12.71
C GLN A 153 -7.37 7.77 -12.25
N GLY A 154 -8.47 7.02 -12.33
CA GLY A 154 -9.82 7.50 -12.00
C GLY A 154 -10.56 8.22 -13.14
N TRP A 155 -9.95 8.37 -14.32
CA TRP A 155 -10.63 8.96 -15.48
C TRP A 155 -11.69 8.01 -16.06
N LYS A 156 -12.77 8.57 -16.61
CA LYS A 156 -13.87 7.80 -17.21
C LYS A 156 -13.41 7.13 -18.51
N TYR A 157 -13.75 5.85 -18.69
CA TYR A 157 -13.56 5.15 -19.96
C TYR A 157 -14.37 5.82 -21.09
N VAL A 158 -13.72 6.10 -22.21
CA VAL A 158 -14.36 6.67 -23.40
C VAL A 158 -14.01 5.80 -24.61
N TYR A 159 -15.02 5.12 -25.15
CA TYR A 159 -14.86 4.30 -26.36
C TYR A 159 -14.31 5.14 -27.52
N GLY A 160 -13.21 4.70 -28.15
CA GLY A 160 -12.54 5.45 -29.20
C GLY A 160 -11.54 6.49 -28.70
N GLY A 161 -11.50 6.79 -27.40
CA GLY A 161 -10.56 7.73 -26.80
C GLY A 161 -9.12 7.24 -26.84
N SER A 162 -8.18 8.11 -27.21
CA SER A 162 -6.76 7.76 -27.35
C SER A 162 -5.79 8.88 -26.96
N ASN A 163 -6.28 9.93 -26.29
CA ASN A 163 -5.46 11.04 -25.83
C ASN A 163 -6.14 11.76 -24.63
N PRO A 164 -5.40 12.60 -23.88
CA PRO A 164 -5.93 13.25 -22.67
C PRO A 164 -7.10 14.21 -22.89
N ASN A 165 -7.36 14.68 -24.12
CA ASN A 165 -8.50 15.57 -24.36
C ASN A 165 -9.83 14.79 -24.51
N THR A 166 -9.75 13.50 -24.83
CA THR A 166 -10.93 12.64 -25.06
C THR A 166 -11.12 11.58 -23.97
N SER A 167 -10.22 11.54 -22.98
CA SER A 167 -9.97 10.33 -22.20
C SER A 167 -9.59 9.14 -23.11
N PHE A 168 -9.65 7.92 -22.57
CA PHE A 168 -9.09 6.74 -23.17
C PHE A 168 -10.06 5.55 -23.19
N ASP A 169 -9.95 4.71 -24.21
CA ASP A 169 -10.28 3.29 -24.14
C ASP A 169 -9.05 2.44 -23.79
N CYS A 170 -9.23 1.12 -23.68
CA CYS A 170 -8.18 0.20 -23.26
C CYS A 170 -6.92 0.31 -24.13
N SER A 171 -7.07 0.21 -25.44
CA SER A 171 -5.98 0.28 -26.41
C SER A 171 -5.45 1.70 -26.67
N GLY A 172 -6.28 2.72 -26.46
CA GLY A 172 -5.88 4.12 -26.55
C GLY A 172 -4.97 4.54 -25.41
N LEU A 173 -5.23 4.08 -24.18
CA LEU A 173 -4.37 4.36 -23.02
C LEU A 173 -2.98 3.74 -23.21
N THR A 174 -2.94 2.47 -23.63
CA THR A 174 -1.67 1.76 -23.88
C THR A 174 -0.89 2.45 -24.99
N GLN A 175 -1.53 2.75 -26.12
CA GLN A 175 -0.89 3.45 -27.24
C GLN A 175 -0.29 4.79 -26.80
N TRP A 176 -1.04 5.59 -26.03
CA TRP A 176 -0.58 6.89 -25.56
C TRP A 176 0.63 6.76 -24.61
N CYS A 177 0.54 5.93 -23.57
CA CYS A 177 1.58 5.81 -22.56
C CYS A 177 2.87 5.22 -23.13
N TYR A 178 2.78 4.23 -24.03
CA TYR A 178 3.95 3.69 -24.73
C TYR A 178 4.52 4.70 -25.73
N GLY A 179 3.68 5.48 -26.42
CA GLY A 179 4.12 6.57 -27.29
C GLY A 179 4.93 7.63 -26.53
N LYS A 180 4.52 7.99 -25.31
CA LYS A 180 5.26 8.89 -24.41
C LYS A 180 6.58 8.28 -23.92
N ALA A 181 6.67 6.96 -23.85
CA ALA A 181 7.90 6.24 -23.58
C ALA A 181 8.77 5.99 -24.83
N GLY A 182 8.36 6.48 -26.00
CA GLY A 182 9.10 6.39 -27.26
C GLY A 182 8.81 5.14 -28.09
N ILE A 183 7.77 4.36 -27.78
CA ILE A 183 7.37 3.21 -28.62
C ILE A 183 5.99 3.41 -29.24
N SER A 184 5.94 3.24 -30.56
CA SER A 184 4.71 3.30 -31.35
C SER A 184 3.94 1.98 -31.27
N LEU A 185 2.66 2.06 -30.88
CA LEU A 185 1.73 0.93 -30.86
C LEU A 185 0.59 1.14 -31.85
N PRO A 186 0.07 0.07 -32.48
CA PRO A 186 -1.17 0.14 -33.25
C PRO A 186 -2.38 0.58 -32.41
N ARG A 187 -3.44 1.04 -33.08
CA ARG A 187 -4.61 1.64 -32.39
C ARG A 187 -5.49 0.63 -31.66
N THR A 188 -5.67 -0.57 -32.19
CA THR A 188 -6.62 -1.56 -31.65
C THR A 188 -5.90 -2.59 -30.78
N ALA A 189 -6.60 -3.13 -29.78
CA ALA A 189 -6.04 -4.17 -28.91
C ALA A 189 -5.56 -5.39 -29.71
N GLN A 190 -6.32 -5.82 -30.73
CA GLN A 190 -5.92 -6.93 -31.59
C GLN A 190 -4.62 -6.63 -32.36
N ALA A 191 -4.51 -5.45 -32.97
CA ALA A 191 -3.29 -5.10 -33.70
C ALA A 191 -2.08 -4.93 -32.76
N GLN A 192 -2.30 -4.47 -31.52
CA GLN A 192 -1.26 -4.45 -30.49
C GLN A 192 -0.82 -5.87 -30.11
N TYR A 193 -1.77 -6.80 -29.97
CA TYR A 193 -1.48 -8.20 -29.70
C TYR A 193 -0.64 -8.82 -30.82
N ASP A 194 -1.03 -8.62 -32.08
CA ASP A 194 -0.32 -9.15 -33.25
C ASP A 194 1.08 -8.53 -33.42
N ALA A 195 1.27 -7.28 -32.98
CA ALA A 195 2.54 -6.56 -33.04
C ALA A 195 3.51 -6.88 -31.88
N THR A 196 3.17 -7.80 -30.98
CA THR A 196 3.99 -8.14 -29.81
C THR A 196 4.41 -9.59 -29.77
N GLN A 197 5.55 -9.88 -29.14
CA GLN A 197 5.96 -11.25 -28.87
C GLN A 197 5.11 -11.84 -27.72
N HIS A 198 4.45 -12.97 -27.98
CA HIS A 198 3.65 -13.63 -26.95
C HIS A 198 4.51 -14.47 -26.03
N LEU A 199 4.31 -14.28 -24.73
CA LEU A 199 4.96 -15.04 -23.67
C LEU A 199 3.90 -15.49 -22.66
N PRO A 200 4.01 -16.69 -22.07
CA PRO A 200 3.13 -17.09 -20.99
C PRO A 200 3.31 -16.14 -19.80
N LEU A 201 2.25 -15.91 -19.02
CA LEU A 201 2.29 -15.00 -17.88
C LEU A 201 3.38 -15.37 -16.85
N SER A 202 3.73 -16.65 -16.72
CA SER A 202 4.83 -17.13 -15.88
C SER A 202 6.23 -16.63 -16.31
N GLN A 203 6.37 -16.14 -17.55
CA GLN A 203 7.58 -15.54 -18.10
C GLN A 203 7.45 -14.03 -18.32
N ALA A 204 6.25 -13.47 -18.10
CA ALA A 204 6.01 -12.05 -18.16
C ALA A 204 6.86 -11.31 -17.13
N LYS A 205 7.49 -10.21 -17.56
CA LYS A 205 8.23 -9.31 -16.67
C LYS A 205 7.73 -7.89 -16.93
N ALA A 206 7.71 -7.07 -15.89
CA ALA A 206 7.53 -5.62 -16.01
C ALA A 206 8.64 -4.94 -16.85
N ARG A 207 9.61 -5.67 -17.43
CA ARG A 207 10.79 -5.17 -18.16
C ARG A 207 10.64 -5.16 -19.68
N ARG A 208 9.67 -5.84 -20.26
CA ARG A 208 9.67 -6.14 -21.71
C ARG A 208 8.32 -5.81 -22.34
N PHE A 209 8.38 -5.18 -23.52
CA PHE A 209 7.26 -5.08 -24.45
C PHE A 209 6.52 -6.43 -24.56
N GLY A 210 5.18 -6.42 -24.49
CA GLY A 210 4.35 -7.57 -24.88
C GLY A 210 3.61 -8.33 -23.78
N VAL A 211 3.43 -7.78 -22.57
CA VAL A 211 2.57 -8.42 -21.57
C VAL A 211 1.26 -7.66 -21.45
N PHE A 212 0.27 -8.06 -22.23
CA PHE A 212 -1.13 -7.83 -21.91
C PHE A 212 -1.79 -9.19 -21.68
N PRO A 213 -2.23 -9.53 -20.45
CA PRO A 213 -3.14 -10.64 -20.26
C PRO A 213 -4.53 -10.18 -20.71
N PHE A 214 -4.76 -10.11 -22.03
CA PHE A 214 -6.12 -10.11 -22.55
C PHE A 214 -6.54 -11.57 -22.66
N HIS A 215 -7.11 -12.11 -21.58
CA HIS A 215 -8.14 -13.15 -21.76
C HIS A 215 -9.44 -12.39 -22.01
N LEU A 216 -9.94 -12.49 -23.25
CA LEU A 216 -11.35 -12.20 -23.55
C LEU A 216 -12.23 -13.27 -22.90
#